data_AF-A0A1V5FHL7-F1
#
_entry.id   AF-A0A1V5FHL7-F1
#
_cell.length_a   1.000
_cell.length_b   1.000
_cell.length_c   1.000
_cell.angle_alpha   90.00
_cell.angle_beta   90.00
_cell.angle_gamma   90.00
#
_symmetry.space_group_name_H-M   'P 1'
#
loop_
_entity.id
_entity.type
_entity.pdbx_description
1 polymer ?
#
loop_
_entity_poly.entity_id
_entity_poly.type
_entity_poly.pdbx_seq_one_letter_code
_entity_poly.pdbx_strand_id
1 'polypeptide(L)'
;MFEDIGVHQLSRMHYADWLDGLDGLSRVGDGESALSSMLFAAGLLDVIGLAAASGDSEWAGEAAAMRRETARRINENAWDGDWYLRGFSGNGEKVGSKENRFGRIFLNAQSWAIIADLPDAERRARMLASVDSILDTELGRRLYYPSYTEYFHHIGCISAQPPDFAMNAIYNHACSFSLVAECLAGRGDKAWDVLEKIVPDGRDNPSAQSQNEPFSITNSFKLEKNYYGECGEAWRTGTAGWVHRGLVEYILGVRKNYNGLTIAPCLPAHLKKTSLQRVFRGNVYRISIENQGGLDAPAIFVDGRRIEGQTLPLGKAGTEWRVEAKV
;
A
#
# COMPACT_ATOMS: atom_id res chain seq x y z
N MET A 1 -20.61 1.01 6.11
CA MET A 1 -19.65 -0.04 5.71
C MET A 1 -19.58 -1.18 6.72
N PHE A 2 -19.55 -0.93 8.04
CA PHE A 2 -19.50 -2.01 9.05
C PHE A 2 -20.67 -3.02 8.96
N GLU A 3 -21.89 -2.52 8.70
CA GLU A 3 -23.10 -3.33 8.51
C GLU A 3 -23.42 -3.63 7.04
N ASP A 4 -22.72 -2.97 6.12
CA ASP A 4 -22.92 -3.11 4.67
C ASP A 4 -22.07 -4.26 4.13
N ILE A 5 -22.42 -5.46 4.56
CA ILE A 5 -21.69 -6.71 4.30
C ILE A 5 -22.56 -7.72 3.55
N GLY A 6 -21.92 -8.62 2.80
CA GLY A 6 -22.55 -9.73 2.12
C GLY A 6 -22.52 -11.02 2.92
N VAL A 7 -22.77 -12.14 2.24
CA VAL A 7 -22.96 -13.45 2.87
C VAL A 7 -21.66 -14.01 3.46
N HIS A 8 -20.50 -13.67 2.89
CA HIS A 8 -19.18 -14.03 3.41
C HIS A 8 -18.64 -13.02 4.43
N GLN A 9 -19.51 -12.13 4.96
CA GLN A 9 -19.17 -11.14 5.98
C GLN A 9 -18.12 -10.10 5.53
N LEU A 10 -17.96 -9.90 4.22
CA LEU A 10 -17.11 -8.87 3.65
C LEU A 10 -17.97 -7.71 3.14
N SER A 11 -17.39 -6.51 3.03
CA SER A 11 -18.11 -5.35 2.49
C SER A 11 -18.67 -5.65 1.11
N ARG A 12 -19.94 -5.26 0.87
CA ARG A 12 -20.55 -5.41 -0.45
C ARG A 12 -19.76 -4.62 -1.49
N MET A 13 -19.58 -5.22 -2.67
CA MET A 13 -18.86 -4.59 -3.78
C MET A 13 -19.67 -3.44 -4.39
N HIS A 14 -21.01 -3.51 -4.35
CA HIS A 14 -21.89 -2.63 -5.12
C HIS A 14 -21.45 -2.59 -6.59
N TYR A 15 -21.21 -1.42 -7.18
CA TYR A 15 -20.80 -1.36 -8.59
C TYR A 15 -19.33 -1.80 -8.80
N ALA A 16 -18.41 -1.17 -8.10
CA ALA A 16 -16.98 -1.46 -8.09
C ALA A 16 -16.37 -0.84 -6.82
N ASP A 17 -15.14 -1.24 -6.48
CA ASP A 17 -14.33 -0.58 -5.46
C ASP A 17 -13.19 0.24 -6.11
N TRP A 18 -12.02 0.36 -5.47
CA TRP A 18 -10.86 1.05 -6.06
C TRP A 18 -10.47 0.56 -7.46
N LEU A 19 -10.74 -0.71 -7.79
CA LEU A 19 -10.47 -1.25 -9.11
C LEU A 19 -11.71 -1.11 -10.00
N ASP A 20 -11.88 0.04 -10.65
CA ASP A 20 -13.06 0.38 -11.46
C ASP A 20 -13.41 -0.69 -12.51
N GLY A 21 -12.41 -1.37 -13.08
CA GLY A 21 -12.63 -2.42 -14.07
C GLY A 21 -13.19 -3.73 -13.52
N LEU A 22 -13.17 -3.93 -12.19
CA LEU A 22 -13.75 -5.11 -11.53
C LEU A 22 -15.25 -4.87 -11.25
N ASP A 23 -15.98 -4.45 -12.28
CA ASP A 23 -17.37 -4.01 -12.25
C ASP A 23 -18.39 -5.14 -12.50
N GLY A 24 -17.91 -6.38 -12.57
CA GLY A 24 -18.72 -7.56 -12.86
C GLY A 24 -19.23 -8.32 -11.64
N LEU A 25 -18.59 -8.14 -10.46
CA LEU A 25 -18.85 -9.02 -9.31
C LEU A 25 -20.33 -8.97 -8.89
N SER A 26 -20.92 -7.78 -8.87
CA SER A 26 -22.33 -7.59 -8.48
C SER A 26 -23.32 -7.60 -9.65
N ARG A 27 -22.87 -7.88 -10.89
CA ARG A 27 -23.78 -8.07 -12.04
C ARG A 27 -24.49 -9.42 -11.98
N VAL A 28 -23.89 -10.37 -11.28
CA VAL A 28 -24.38 -11.75 -11.14
C VAL A 28 -24.91 -12.07 -9.74
N GLY A 29 -25.20 -11.05 -8.92
CA GLY A 29 -25.72 -11.19 -7.56
C GLY A 29 -25.10 -10.17 -6.60
N ASP A 30 -25.13 -10.45 -5.29
CA ASP A 30 -24.54 -9.58 -4.26
C ASP A 30 -23.05 -9.88 -4.08
N GLY A 31 -22.20 -9.21 -4.86
CA GLY A 31 -20.75 -9.39 -4.80
C GLY A 31 -20.12 -8.74 -3.57
N GLU A 32 -18.95 -9.22 -3.17
CA GLU A 32 -18.23 -8.77 -1.97
C GLU A 32 -16.77 -8.41 -2.28
N SER A 33 -16.27 -7.36 -1.63
CA SER A 33 -14.90 -6.87 -1.77
C SER A 33 -14.08 -7.07 -0.50
N ALA A 34 -13.04 -7.92 -0.60
CA ALA A 34 -12.03 -8.02 0.44
C ALA A 34 -11.26 -6.70 0.58
N LEU A 35 -10.98 -6.02 -0.53
CA LEU A 35 -10.26 -4.74 -0.53
C LEU A 35 -11.03 -3.65 0.23
N SER A 36 -12.33 -3.48 -0.03
CA SER A 36 -13.15 -2.48 0.69
C SER A 36 -13.20 -2.78 2.19
N SER A 37 -13.27 -4.06 2.56
CA SER A 37 -13.19 -4.49 3.97
C SER A 37 -11.85 -4.09 4.60
N MET A 38 -10.74 -4.29 3.88
CA MET A 38 -9.39 -3.90 4.34
C MET A 38 -9.23 -2.38 4.43
N LEU A 39 -9.75 -1.63 3.45
CA LEU A 39 -9.79 -0.17 3.46
C LEU A 39 -10.56 0.35 4.68
N PHE A 40 -11.69 -0.28 5.02
CA PHE A 40 -12.45 0.05 6.21
C PHE A 40 -11.66 -0.21 7.49
N ALA A 41 -11.03 -1.39 7.60
CA ALA A 41 -10.19 -1.73 8.74
C ALA A 41 -9.01 -0.77 8.91
N ALA A 42 -8.36 -0.36 7.80
CA ALA A 42 -7.31 0.66 7.81
C ALA A 42 -7.84 2.02 8.24
N GLY A 43 -8.98 2.47 7.72
CA GLY A 43 -9.61 3.72 8.11
C GLY A 43 -9.98 3.76 9.60
N LEU A 44 -10.40 2.63 10.17
CA LEU A 44 -10.67 2.53 11.61
C LEU A 44 -9.41 2.73 12.46
N LEU A 45 -8.20 2.41 11.99
CA LEU A 45 -6.96 2.74 12.70
C LEU A 45 -6.79 4.26 12.86
N ASP A 46 -7.07 5.02 11.79
CA ASP A 46 -7.03 6.48 11.81
C ASP A 46 -8.13 7.04 12.75
N VAL A 47 -9.34 6.49 12.70
CA VAL A 47 -10.44 6.88 13.59
C VAL A 47 -10.11 6.64 15.06
N ILE A 48 -9.52 5.48 15.39
CA ILE A 48 -9.07 5.18 16.76
C ILE A 48 -8.03 6.21 17.22
N GLY A 49 -7.05 6.52 16.37
CA GLY A 49 -6.04 7.54 16.66
C GLY A 49 -6.63 8.93 16.86
N LEU A 50 -7.60 9.31 16.02
CA LEU A 50 -8.31 10.58 16.12
C LEU A 50 -9.11 10.69 17.42
N ALA A 51 -9.90 9.67 17.74
CA ALA A 51 -10.73 9.62 18.94
C ALA A 51 -9.87 9.69 20.21
N ALA A 52 -8.75 8.95 20.24
CA ALA A 52 -7.79 9.04 21.33
C ALA A 52 -7.20 10.45 21.48
N ALA A 53 -6.84 11.10 20.36
CA ALA A 53 -6.30 12.46 20.36
C ALA A 53 -7.34 13.53 20.77
N SER A 54 -8.63 13.29 20.52
CA SER A 54 -9.72 14.18 20.95
C SER A 54 -10.21 13.91 22.37
N GLY A 55 -9.71 12.87 23.05
CA GLY A 55 -10.17 12.45 24.37
C GLY A 55 -11.53 11.73 24.35
N ASP A 56 -11.99 11.30 23.18
CA ASP A 56 -13.26 10.58 23.01
C ASP A 56 -13.04 9.07 23.18
N SER A 57 -13.00 8.64 24.45
CA SER A 57 -12.74 7.24 24.80
C SER A 57 -13.86 6.28 24.37
N GLU A 58 -15.09 6.78 24.26
CA GLU A 58 -16.25 5.98 23.83
C GLU A 58 -16.08 5.61 22.36
N TRP A 59 -15.87 6.61 21.50
CA TRP A 59 -15.64 6.37 20.07
C TRP A 59 -14.38 5.55 19.80
N ALA A 60 -13.30 5.76 20.59
CA ALA A 60 -12.10 4.95 20.46
C ALA A 60 -12.38 3.46 20.76
N GLY A 61 -13.22 3.18 21.76
CA GLY A 61 -13.66 1.84 22.11
C GLY A 61 -14.53 1.19 21.03
N GLU A 62 -15.51 1.92 20.52
CA GLU A 62 -16.39 1.46 19.44
C GLU A 62 -15.63 1.18 18.15
N ALA A 63 -14.78 2.11 17.70
CA ALA A 63 -13.95 1.93 16.52
C ALA A 63 -12.98 0.75 16.66
N ALA A 64 -12.41 0.55 17.86
CA ALA A 64 -11.57 -0.61 18.13
C ALA A 64 -12.37 -1.93 18.08
N ALA A 65 -13.61 -1.95 18.58
CA ALA A 65 -14.47 -3.12 18.48
C ALA A 65 -14.85 -3.43 17.03
N MET A 66 -15.25 -2.41 16.25
CA MET A 66 -15.52 -2.55 14.82
C MET A 66 -14.31 -3.06 14.05
N ARG A 67 -13.11 -2.56 14.37
CA ARG A 67 -11.85 -2.98 13.71
C ARG A 67 -11.53 -4.43 14.01
N ARG A 68 -11.65 -4.86 15.28
CA ARG A 68 -11.43 -6.26 15.66
C ARG A 68 -12.39 -7.19 14.92
N GLU A 69 -13.67 -6.86 14.87
CA GLU A 69 -14.67 -7.68 14.18
C GLU A 69 -14.44 -7.70 12.66
N THR A 70 -14.13 -6.56 12.05
CA THR A 70 -13.79 -6.49 10.62
C THR A 70 -12.55 -7.32 10.30
N ALA A 71 -11.50 -7.21 11.12
CA ALA A 71 -10.27 -7.99 10.94
C ALA A 71 -10.53 -9.50 11.07
N ARG A 72 -11.38 -9.91 12.02
CA ARG A 72 -11.81 -11.30 12.19
C ARG A 72 -12.51 -11.80 10.93
N ARG A 73 -13.52 -11.07 10.43
CA ARG A 73 -14.26 -11.42 9.21
C ARG A 73 -13.34 -11.58 8.00
N ILE A 74 -12.39 -10.66 7.80
CA ILE A 74 -11.42 -10.75 6.69
C ILE A 74 -10.51 -11.98 6.86
N ASN A 75 -9.95 -12.19 8.05
CA ASN A 75 -9.01 -13.28 8.30
C ASN A 75 -9.65 -14.68 8.22
N GLU A 76 -10.93 -14.80 8.51
CA GLU A 76 -11.68 -16.06 8.40
C GLU A 76 -12.18 -16.33 6.98
N ASN A 77 -12.68 -15.30 6.28
CA ASN A 77 -13.41 -15.49 5.03
C ASN A 77 -12.60 -15.16 3.77
N ALA A 78 -11.55 -14.32 3.88
CA ALA A 78 -10.76 -13.88 2.72
C ALA A 78 -9.36 -14.50 2.64
N TRP A 79 -8.92 -15.31 3.62
CA TRP A 79 -7.61 -15.97 3.55
C TRP A 79 -7.68 -17.25 2.72
N ASP A 80 -6.89 -17.34 1.63
CA ASP A 80 -6.93 -18.49 0.69
C ASP A 80 -5.80 -19.51 0.93
N GLY A 81 -5.06 -19.36 2.03
CA GLY A 81 -3.99 -20.27 2.46
C GLY A 81 -2.58 -19.68 2.35
N ASP A 82 -2.29 -18.98 1.25
CA ASP A 82 -0.99 -18.34 1.00
C ASP A 82 -1.10 -16.82 0.81
N TRP A 83 -2.26 -16.31 0.40
CA TRP A 83 -2.56 -14.88 0.25
C TRP A 83 -4.06 -14.61 0.50
N TYR A 84 -4.45 -13.33 0.53
CA TYR A 84 -5.85 -12.92 0.65
C TYR A 84 -6.54 -12.87 -0.73
N LEU A 85 -7.78 -13.36 -0.77
CA LEU A 85 -8.70 -13.21 -1.88
C LEU A 85 -8.91 -11.74 -2.24
N ARG A 86 -9.34 -11.52 -3.48
CA ARG A 86 -9.79 -10.23 -3.96
C ARG A 86 -11.23 -9.92 -3.56
N GLY A 87 -12.05 -10.95 -3.42
CA GLY A 87 -13.46 -10.87 -3.07
C GLY A 87 -14.24 -12.09 -3.56
N PHE A 88 -15.56 -11.96 -3.60
CA PHE A 88 -16.49 -12.96 -4.12
C PHE A 88 -17.41 -12.30 -5.14
N SER A 89 -17.69 -12.98 -6.26
CA SER A 89 -18.78 -12.58 -7.15
C SER A 89 -20.14 -12.90 -6.53
N GLY A 90 -21.19 -12.28 -7.04
CA GLY A 90 -22.55 -12.42 -6.52
C GLY A 90 -23.17 -13.82 -6.65
N ASN A 91 -22.57 -14.69 -7.46
CA ASN A 91 -22.91 -16.11 -7.54
C ASN A 91 -22.08 -17.00 -6.60
N GLY A 92 -21.24 -16.40 -5.74
CA GLY A 92 -20.44 -17.09 -4.73
C GLY A 92 -19.05 -17.57 -5.20
N GLU A 93 -18.63 -17.28 -6.43
CA GLU A 93 -17.30 -17.67 -6.89
C GLU A 93 -16.21 -16.80 -6.24
N LYS A 94 -15.12 -17.44 -5.82
CA LYS A 94 -13.93 -16.74 -5.33
C LYS A 94 -13.25 -15.98 -6.47
N VAL A 95 -12.80 -14.76 -6.18
CA VAL A 95 -11.96 -13.95 -7.07
C VAL A 95 -10.62 -13.71 -6.37
N GLY A 96 -9.50 -13.86 -7.07
CA GLY A 96 -8.17 -13.73 -6.43
C GLY A 96 -7.77 -14.96 -5.63
N SER A 97 -8.20 -16.15 -6.05
CA SER A 97 -7.88 -17.43 -5.42
C SER A 97 -6.85 -18.22 -6.23
N LYS A 98 -6.08 -19.07 -5.55
CA LYS A 98 -5.24 -20.11 -6.16
C LYS A 98 -6.01 -21.07 -7.08
N GLU A 99 -7.33 -21.19 -6.88
CA GLU A 99 -8.24 -21.99 -7.68
C GLU A 99 -8.58 -21.34 -9.03
N ASN A 100 -8.40 -20.02 -9.17
CA ASN A 100 -8.74 -19.32 -10.41
C ASN A 100 -7.72 -19.62 -11.52
N ARG A 101 -8.16 -19.66 -12.78
CA ARG A 101 -7.26 -19.79 -13.95
C ARG A 101 -6.49 -18.48 -14.23
N PHE A 102 -7.17 -17.36 -14.10
CA PHE A 102 -6.66 -15.99 -14.28
C PHE A 102 -6.87 -15.20 -12.99
N GLY A 103 -6.14 -14.09 -12.81
CA GLY A 103 -6.27 -13.22 -11.65
C GLY A 103 -6.17 -13.96 -10.33
N ARG A 104 -5.17 -14.84 -10.17
CA ARG A 104 -5.04 -15.70 -8.98
C ARG A 104 -4.70 -14.93 -7.72
N ILE A 105 -3.95 -13.86 -7.85
CA ILE A 105 -3.50 -13.01 -6.74
C ILE A 105 -3.56 -11.56 -7.19
N PHE A 106 -4.03 -10.67 -6.32
CA PHE A 106 -4.15 -9.24 -6.57
C PHE A 106 -3.29 -8.44 -5.58
N LEU A 107 -2.40 -7.59 -6.09
CA LEU A 107 -1.41 -6.84 -5.32
C LEU A 107 -2.03 -5.88 -4.29
N ASN A 108 -3.11 -5.21 -4.68
CA ASN A 108 -3.76 -4.21 -3.84
C ASN A 108 -4.38 -4.85 -2.59
N ALA A 109 -5.06 -5.99 -2.70
CA ALA A 109 -5.56 -6.71 -1.53
C ALA A 109 -4.42 -7.09 -0.57
N GLN A 110 -3.28 -7.57 -1.08
CA GLN A 110 -2.15 -7.95 -0.23
C GLN A 110 -1.53 -6.73 0.47
N SER A 111 -1.35 -5.64 -0.26
CA SER A 111 -0.79 -4.39 0.26
C SER A 111 -1.67 -3.81 1.36
N TRP A 112 -2.99 -3.74 1.12
CA TRP A 112 -3.95 -3.19 2.06
C TRP A 112 -4.19 -4.10 3.27
N ALA A 113 -3.99 -5.42 3.15
CA ALA A 113 -3.99 -6.30 4.31
C ALA A 113 -2.88 -5.96 5.31
N ILE A 114 -1.67 -5.62 4.83
CA ILE A 114 -0.57 -5.15 5.69
C ILE A 114 -0.87 -3.74 6.23
N ILE A 115 -1.34 -2.81 5.39
CA ILE A 115 -1.66 -1.44 5.82
C ILE A 115 -2.74 -1.42 6.91
N ALA A 116 -3.70 -2.35 6.84
CA ALA A 116 -4.75 -2.53 7.84
C ALA A 116 -4.31 -3.38 9.06
N ASP A 117 -3.05 -3.84 9.10
CA ASP A 117 -2.49 -4.67 10.17
C ASP A 117 -3.35 -5.92 10.45
N LEU A 118 -3.62 -6.70 9.39
CA LEU A 118 -4.49 -7.88 9.46
C LEU A 118 -3.75 -9.22 9.59
N PRO A 119 -2.67 -9.51 8.84
CA PRO A 119 -2.03 -10.81 8.89
C PRO A 119 -1.16 -10.96 10.14
N ASP A 120 -1.19 -12.14 10.73
CA ASP A 120 -0.15 -12.57 11.67
C ASP A 120 1.23 -12.73 10.95
N ALA A 121 2.28 -13.02 11.72
CA ALA A 121 3.63 -13.12 11.18
C ALA A 121 3.79 -14.21 10.11
N GLU A 122 3.10 -15.34 10.25
CA GLU A 122 3.19 -16.45 9.29
C GLU A 122 2.46 -16.12 7.99
N ARG A 123 1.21 -15.65 8.10
CA ARG A 123 0.41 -15.20 6.95
C ARG A 123 1.12 -14.09 6.19
N ARG A 124 1.69 -13.12 6.90
CA ARG A 124 2.45 -12.01 6.30
C ARG A 124 3.64 -12.54 5.50
N ALA A 125 4.40 -13.48 6.06
CA ALA A 125 5.56 -14.07 5.37
C ALA A 125 5.15 -14.84 4.10
N ARG A 126 4.12 -15.70 4.18
CA ARG A 126 3.58 -16.45 3.04
C ARG A 126 3.05 -15.54 1.93
N MET A 127 2.29 -14.53 2.32
CA MET A 127 1.68 -13.58 1.39
C MET A 127 2.74 -12.76 0.66
N LEU A 128 3.74 -12.24 1.37
CA LEU A 128 4.84 -11.49 0.76
C LEU A 128 5.69 -12.36 -0.16
N ALA A 129 5.96 -13.61 0.21
CA ALA A 129 6.65 -14.56 -0.67
C ALA A 129 5.86 -14.83 -1.97
N SER A 130 4.54 -14.90 -1.88
CA SER A 130 3.65 -15.04 -3.05
C SER A 130 3.66 -13.79 -3.93
N VAL A 131 3.63 -12.60 -3.32
CA VAL A 131 3.76 -11.33 -4.06
C VAL A 131 5.09 -11.27 -4.79
N ASP A 132 6.21 -11.58 -4.13
CA ASP A 132 7.54 -11.52 -4.73
C ASP A 132 7.73 -12.53 -5.86
N SER A 133 7.21 -13.75 -5.70
CA SER A 133 7.39 -14.81 -6.70
C SER A 133 6.45 -14.72 -7.89
N ILE A 134 5.23 -14.18 -7.71
CA ILE A 134 4.18 -14.20 -8.74
C ILE A 134 3.99 -12.84 -9.41
N LEU A 135 4.10 -11.74 -8.64
CA LEU A 135 3.72 -10.41 -9.12
C LEU A 135 4.93 -9.50 -9.41
N ASP A 136 6.08 -9.75 -8.80
CA ASP A 136 7.28 -8.93 -9.04
C ASP A 136 7.86 -9.18 -10.43
N THR A 137 8.22 -8.10 -11.12
CA THR A 137 8.87 -8.13 -12.43
C THR A 137 10.01 -7.11 -12.44
N GLU A 138 10.80 -7.11 -13.51
CA GLU A 138 11.89 -6.16 -13.70
C GLU A 138 11.41 -4.70 -13.72
N LEU A 139 10.25 -4.41 -14.33
CA LEU A 139 9.76 -3.03 -14.49
C LEU A 139 8.82 -2.56 -13.38
N GLY A 140 8.45 -3.43 -12.44
CA GLY A 140 7.44 -3.15 -11.42
C GLY A 140 6.57 -4.37 -11.12
N ARG A 141 5.63 -4.22 -10.17
CA ARG A 141 4.74 -5.32 -9.78
C ARG A 141 3.46 -5.32 -10.60
N ARG A 142 3.06 -6.50 -11.08
CA ARG A 142 1.76 -6.70 -11.72
C ARG A 142 0.63 -6.43 -10.72
N LEU A 143 -0.46 -5.81 -11.18
CA LEU A 143 -1.64 -5.62 -10.34
C LEU A 143 -2.28 -6.97 -9.95
N TYR A 144 -2.31 -7.91 -10.89
CA TYR A 144 -2.67 -9.30 -10.67
C TYR A 144 -2.03 -10.19 -11.73
N TYR A 145 -2.03 -11.50 -11.47
CA TYR A 145 -1.51 -12.48 -12.41
C TYR A 145 -2.14 -13.87 -12.18
N PRO A 146 -2.32 -14.72 -13.22
CA PRO A 146 -2.16 -14.43 -14.65
C PRO A 146 -3.15 -13.38 -15.18
N SER A 147 -2.78 -12.64 -16.22
CA SER A 147 -3.68 -11.67 -16.87
C SER A 147 -4.87 -12.38 -17.51
N TYR A 148 -6.04 -11.73 -17.55
CA TYR A 148 -7.20 -12.28 -18.25
C TYR A 148 -6.97 -12.22 -19.76
N THR A 149 -7.29 -13.31 -20.47
CA THR A 149 -7.19 -13.41 -21.94
C THR A 149 -8.55 -13.61 -22.63
N GLU A 150 -9.61 -13.72 -21.83
CA GLU A 150 -10.98 -13.99 -22.25
C GLU A 150 -11.91 -13.10 -21.40
N TYR A 151 -13.05 -12.68 -21.95
CA TYR A 151 -14.03 -11.89 -21.22
C TYR A 151 -14.87 -12.76 -20.29
N PHE A 152 -15.00 -12.33 -19.03
CA PHE A 152 -15.85 -12.97 -18.02
C PHE A 152 -16.85 -11.95 -17.48
N HIS A 153 -18.14 -12.21 -17.69
CA HIS A 153 -19.22 -11.30 -17.28
C HIS A 153 -19.21 -11.02 -15.77
N HIS A 154 -18.93 -12.03 -14.95
CA HIS A 154 -18.87 -11.93 -13.48
C HIS A 154 -17.60 -11.22 -12.97
N ILE A 155 -16.60 -10.96 -13.83
CA ILE A 155 -15.38 -10.21 -13.49
C ILE A 155 -15.50 -8.76 -13.98
N GLY A 156 -16.02 -8.57 -15.19
CA GLY A 156 -16.29 -7.25 -15.74
C GLY A 156 -15.23 -6.74 -16.70
N CYS A 157 -15.17 -5.41 -16.87
CA CYS A 157 -14.39 -4.70 -17.88
C CYS A 157 -12.90 -5.08 -17.88
N ILE A 158 -12.34 -5.36 -16.71
CA ILE A 158 -10.92 -5.70 -16.58
C ILE A 158 -10.55 -7.00 -17.30
N SER A 159 -11.49 -7.93 -17.44
CA SER A 159 -11.30 -9.17 -18.21
C SER A 159 -11.40 -8.98 -19.73
N ALA A 160 -11.96 -7.84 -20.18
CA ALA A 160 -12.03 -7.49 -21.60
C ALA A 160 -10.77 -6.74 -22.09
N GLN A 161 -9.89 -6.31 -21.18
CA GLN A 161 -8.67 -5.61 -21.57
C GLN A 161 -7.69 -6.57 -22.24
N PRO A 162 -6.93 -6.13 -23.26
CA PRO A 162 -5.84 -6.93 -23.79
C PRO A 162 -4.88 -7.37 -22.66
N PRO A 163 -4.38 -8.61 -22.69
CA PRO A 163 -3.44 -9.09 -21.68
C PRO A 163 -2.17 -8.24 -21.71
N ASP A 164 -1.58 -7.99 -20.54
CA ASP A 164 -0.35 -7.23 -20.39
C ASP A 164 -0.42 -5.73 -20.81
N PHE A 165 -1.62 -5.16 -20.84
CA PHE A 165 -1.85 -3.71 -20.92
C PHE A 165 -2.55 -3.16 -19.67
N ALA A 166 -2.34 -1.86 -19.38
CA ALA A 166 -3.08 -1.11 -18.36
C ALA A 166 -3.20 -1.87 -17.01
N MET A 167 -4.41 -2.18 -16.55
CA MET A 167 -4.65 -2.88 -15.28
C MET A 167 -4.32 -4.38 -15.36
N ASN A 168 -4.21 -4.94 -16.56
CA ASN A 168 -3.79 -6.32 -16.85
C ASN A 168 -2.26 -6.49 -16.81
N ALA A 169 -1.49 -5.44 -16.45
CA ALA A 169 -0.04 -5.38 -16.40
C ALA A 169 0.47 -4.78 -15.08
N ILE A 170 1.48 -3.91 -15.14
CA ILE A 170 1.99 -3.13 -14.01
C ILE A 170 1.11 -1.90 -13.85
N TYR A 171 0.48 -1.77 -12.69
CA TYR A 171 -0.28 -0.58 -12.32
C TYR A 171 0.44 0.13 -11.16
N ASN A 172 1.12 1.23 -11.47
CA ASN A 172 2.06 1.88 -10.57
C ASN A 172 1.38 2.43 -9.30
N HIS A 173 0.09 2.76 -9.38
CA HIS A 173 -0.66 3.18 -8.20
C HIS A 173 -0.79 2.03 -7.19
N ALA A 174 -1.00 0.80 -7.65
CA ALA A 174 -0.97 -0.37 -6.76
C ALA A 174 0.45 -0.71 -6.29
N CYS A 175 1.46 -0.54 -7.15
CA CYS A 175 2.87 -0.67 -6.74
C CYS A 175 3.21 0.26 -5.58
N SER A 176 2.72 1.50 -5.62
CA SER A 176 2.93 2.50 -4.57
C SER A 176 2.22 2.18 -3.24
N PHE A 177 1.13 1.39 -3.25
CA PHE A 177 0.60 0.81 -2.00
C PHE A 177 1.54 -0.29 -1.48
N SER A 178 2.04 -1.13 -2.37
CA SER A 178 2.95 -2.20 -2.00
C SER A 178 4.26 -1.65 -1.42
N LEU A 179 4.75 -0.51 -1.92
CA LEU A 179 5.87 0.24 -1.35
C LEU A 179 5.68 0.52 0.15
N VAL A 180 4.51 1.06 0.50
CA VAL A 180 4.14 1.34 1.88
C VAL A 180 4.02 0.05 2.70
N ALA A 181 3.42 -1.00 2.13
CA ALA A 181 3.29 -2.30 2.77
C ALA A 181 4.66 -2.96 3.06
N GLU A 182 5.63 -2.89 2.14
CA GLU A 182 7.00 -3.38 2.37
C GLU A 182 7.66 -2.65 3.53
N CYS A 183 7.46 -1.32 3.63
CA CYS A 183 7.99 -0.54 4.76
C CYS A 183 7.37 -0.96 6.09
N LEU A 184 6.05 -1.18 6.11
CA LEU A 184 5.33 -1.67 7.30
C LEU A 184 5.73 -3.10 7.68
N ALA A 185 6.17 -3.90 6.71
CA ALA A 185 6.74 -5.22 6.93
C ALA A 185 8.23 -5.20 7.31
N GLY A 186 8.85 -4.02 7.40
CA GLY A 186 10.27 -3.86 7.74
C GLY A 186 11.25 -4.20 6.61
N ARG A 187 10.78 -4.26 5.36
CA ARG A 187 11.56 -4.70 4.20
C ARG A 187 12.09 -3.50 3.39
N GLY A 188 12.96 -2.70 4.01
CA GLY A 188 13.47 -1.43 3.44
C GLY A 188 14.12 -1.57 2.06
N ASP A 189 14.92 -2.63 1.82
CA ASP A 189 15.51 -2.91 0.51
C ASP A 189 14.45 -3.21 -0.56
N LYS A 190 13.42 -3.98 -0.20
CA LYS A 190 12.34 -4.31 -1.13
C LYS A 190 11.44 -3.09 -1.39
N ALA A 191 11.20 -2.25 -0.39
CA ALA A 191 10.51 -0.97 -0.58
C ALA A 191 11.28 -0.08 -1.57
N TRP A 192 12.59 0.06 -1.39
CA TRP A 192 13.43 0.84 -2.31
C TRP A 192 13.40 0.29 -3.74
N ASP A 193 13.53 -1.03 -3.93
CA ASP A 193 13.40 -1.71 -5.22
C ASP A 193 12.06 -1.40 -5.92
N VAL A 194 10.94 -1.48 -5.19
CA VAL A 194 9.61 -1.11 -5.72
C VAL A 194 9.57 0.35 -6.16
N LEU A 195 10.18 1.26 -5.39
CA LEU A 195 10.24 2.68 -5.75
C LEU A 195 11.06 2.89 -7.04
N GLU A 196 12.28 2.33 -7.11
CA GLU A 196 13.19 2.48 -8.26
C GLU A 196 12.57 1.98 -9.56
N LYS A 197 11.78 0.91 -9.50
CA LYS A 197 11.07 0.36 -10.67
C LYS A 197 10.01 1.29 -11.24
N ILE A 198 9.34 2.10 -10.41
CA ILE A 198 8.16 2.90 -10.82
C ILE A 198 8.42 4.41 -10.94
N VAL A 199 9.61 4.88 -10.57
CA VAL A 199 9.99 6.28 -10.78
C VAL A 199 10.27 6.56 -12.27
N PRO A 200 10.09 7.80 -12.74
CA PRO A 200 10.35 8.16 -14.13
C PRO A 200 11.84 8.00 -14.42
N ASP A 201 12.16 7.63 -15.67
CA ASP A 201 13.54 7.39 -16.11
C ASP A 201 14.29 6.36 -15.23
N GLY A 202 13.55 5.38 -14.73
CA GLY A 202 14.09 4.31 -13.89
C GLY A 202 15.16 3.51 -14.63
N ARG A 203 16.10 2.95 -13.86
CA ARG A 203 17.24 2.18 -14.37
C ARG A 203 16.85 1.12 -15.40
N ASP A 204 15.79 0.36 -15.11
CA ASP A 204 15.36 -0.78 -15.91
C ASP A 204 14.21 -0.42 -16.87
N ASN A 205 13.68 0.81 -16.81
CA ASN A 205 12.69 1.33 -17.77
C ASN A 205 12.95 2.81 -18.11
N PRO A 206 14.08 3.12 -18.80
CA PRO A 206 14.47 4.49 -19.09
C PRO A 206 13.47 5.17 -20.03
N SER A 207 13.54 6.51 -20.13
CA SER A 207 12.64 7.31 -20.97
C SER A 207 12.60 6.87 -22.44
N ALA A 208 13.73 6.38 -22.97
CA ALA A 208 13.84 5.84 -24.33
C ALA A 208 13.00 4.57 -24.56
N GLN A 209 12.72 3.80 -23.51
CA GLN A 209 11.87 2.60 -23.55
C GLN A 209 10.43 2.93 -23.14
N SER A 210 10.26 3.64 -22.02
CA SER A 210 8.94 3.99 -21.50
C SER A 210 8.18 5.00 -22.36
N GLN A 211 8.88 5.71 -23.26
CA GLN A 211 8.35 6.79 -24.11
C GLN A 211 7.69 7.91 -23.30
N ASN A 212 8.12 8.09 -22.05
CA ASN A 212 7.61 9.08 -21.11
C ASN A 212 8.73 10.03 -20.70
N GLU A 213 8.38 11.27 -20.34
CA GLU A 213 9.38 12.24 -19.89
C GLU A 213 9.96 11.88 -18.51
N PRO A 214 11.24 12.20 -18.23
CA PRO A 214 11.97 11.73 -17.04
C PRO A 214 11.54 12.38 -15.71
N PHE A 215 10.42 13.12 -15.71
CA PHE A 215 9.95 13.88 -14.55
C PHE A 215 8.47 13.64 -14.21
N SER A 216 7.75 12.88 -15.04
CA SER A 216 6.33 12.61 -14.82
C SER A 216 6.10 11.18 -14.34
N ILE A 217 5.50 11.04 -13.15
CA ILE A 217 5.05 9.74 -12.64
C ILE A 217 3.93 9.21 -13.53
N THR A 218 4.00 7.91 -13.84
CA THR A 218 3.09 7.23 -14.76
C THR A 218 2.11 6.32 -14.03
N ASN A 219 0.97 6.07 -14.64
CA ASN A 219 -0.09 5.22 -14.10
C ASN A 219 0.23 3.72 -14.25
N SER A 220 0.85 3.34 -15.36
CA SER A 220 1.12 1.93 -15.69
C SER A 220 2.26 1.80 -16.68
N PHE A 221 2.86 0.61 -16.71
CA PHE A 221 3.76 0.14 -17.76
C PHE A 221 3.19 -1.12 -18.39
N LYS A 222 3.33 -1.22 -19.72
CA LYS A 222 2.88 -2.40 -20.48
C LYS A 222 3.92 -3.52 -20.37
N LEU A 223 3.45 -4.76 -20.37
CA LEU A 223 4.30 -5.96 -20.41
C LEU A 223 4.09 -6.77 -21.70
N GLU A 224 3.23 -6.30 -22.62
CA GLU A 224 3.07 -6.93 -23.92
C GLU A 224 4.36 -6.79 -24.74
N LYS A 225 4.74 -7.87 -25.44
CA LYS A 225 6.03 -8.01 -26.09
C LYS A 225 6.40 -6.86 -27.04
N ASN A 226 5.45 -6.34 -27.82
CA ASN A 226 5.72 -5.29 -28.82
C ASN A 226 5.70 -3.88 -28.22
N TYR A 227 5.21 -3.74 -26.98
CA TYR A 227 5.10 -2.45 -26.28
C TYR A 227 5.76 -2.49 -24.90
N TYR A 228 6.71 -3.40 -24.69
CA TYR A 228 7.28 -3.71 -23.37
C TYR A 228 7.91 -2.48 -22.72
N GLY A 229 7.41 -2.11 -21.54
CA GLY A 229 7.85 -0.96 -20.76
C GLY A 229 7.23 0.37 -21.14
N GLU A 230 6.54 0.47 -22.28
CA GLU A 230 5.86 1.71 -22.66
C GLU A 230 4.86 2.16 -21.59
N CYS A 231 4.84 3.46 -21.34
CA CYS A 231 3.90 4.12 -20.46
C CYS A 231 2.46 4.01 -20.99
N GLY A 232 1.51 3.70 -20.10
CA GLY A 232 0.08 3.74 -20.41
C GLY A 232 -0.52 5.15 -20.32
N GLU A 233 -0.29 5.85 -19.20
CA GLU A 233 -0.75 7.23 -18.99
C GLU A 233 0.22 7.97 -18.05
N ALA A 234 0.65 9.17 -18.46
CA ALA A 234 1.50 10.05 -17.67
C ALA A 234 0.68 11.10 -16.90
N TRP A 235 1.27 11.71 -15.88
CA TRP A 235 0.75 12.87 -15.11
C TRP A 235 -0.50 12.62 -14.25
N ARG A 236 -1.57 12.10 -14.84
CA ARG A 236 -2.90 11.98 -14.20
C ARG A 236 -3.02 10.65 -13.48
N THR A 237 -2.35 10.52 -12.35
CA THR A 237 -2.39 9.29 -11.56
C THR A 237 -2.23 9.57 -10.08
N GLY A 238 -2.94 8.80 -9.25
CA GLY A 238 -2.77 8.82 -7.79
C GLY A 238 -1.43 8.25 -7.34
N THR A 239 -0.67 7.61 -8.24
CA THR A 239 0.69 7.11 -7.99
C THR A 239 1.60 8.20 -7.43
N ALA A 240 1.55 9.43 -7.96
CA ALA A 240 2.43 10.51 -7.52
C ALA A 240 2.24 10.85 -6.02
N GLY A 241 0.98 10.90 -5.56
CA GLY A 241 0.66 11.16 -4.16
C GLY A 241 1.15 10.05 -3.24
N TRP A 242 0.99 8.79 -3.66
CA TRP A 242 1.43 7.63 -2.88
C TRP A 242 2.93 7.37 -2.93
N VAL A 243 3.62 7.68 -4.02
CA VAL A 243 5.09 7.66 -4.09
C VAL A 243 5.68 8.72 -3.17
N HIS A 244 5.15 9.96 -3.22
CA HIS A 244 5.60 11.00 -2.31
C HIS A 244 5.35 10.61 -0.84
N ARG A 245 4.16 10.07 -0.53
CA ARG A 245 3.84 9.56 0.81
C ARG A 245 4.76 8.42 1.21
N GLY A 246 4.95 7.42 0.35
CA GLY A 246 5.82 6.27 0.57
C GLY A 246 7.26 6.68 0.85
N LEU A 247 7.83 7.57 0.04
CA LEU A 247 9.20 8.06 0.24
C LEU A 247 9.34 8.85 1.54
N VAL A 248 8.50 9.86 1.77
CA VAL A 248 8.67 10.79 2.90
C VAL A 248 8.22 10.17 4.22
N GLU A 249 7.03 9.58 4.25
CA GLU A 249 6.43 9.06 5.47
C GLU A 249 6.94 7.65 5.79
N TYR A 250 7.27 6.80 4.82
CA TYR A 250 7.57 5.38 5.09
C TYR A 250 9.05 5.00 4.93
N ILE A 251 9.68 5.29 3.79
CA ILE A 251 11.12 5.02 3.60
C ILE A 251 11.94 5.92 4.54
N LEU A 252 11.81 7.25 4.39
CA LEU A 252 12.49 8.21 5.27
C LEU A 252 11.88 8.22 6.68
N GLY A 253 10.65 7.72 6.83
CA GLY A 253 10.04 7.48 8.13
C GLY A 253 9.54 8.70 8.86
N VAL A 254 9.37 9.86 8.21
CA VAL A 254 8.95 11.09 8.87
C VAL A 254 7.44 11.25 8.74
N ARG A 255 6.71 10.62 9.66
CA ARG A 255 5.24 10.45 9.61
C ARG A 255 4.53 11.54 10.39
N LYS A 256 3.43 12.04 9.85
CA LYS A 256 2.51 12.88 10.63
C LYS A 256 1.74 12.00 11.61
N ASN A 257 1.60 12.48 12.84
CA ASN A 257 0.74 11.91 13.86
C ASN A 257 -0.11 13.05 14.47
N TYR A 258 -1.20 12.72 15.15
CA TYR A 258 -2.03 13.69 15.88
C TYR A 258 -1.20 14.48 16.90
N ASN A 259 -0.26 13.80 17.57
CA ASN A 259 0.58 14.37 18.64
C ASN A 259 1.88 15.02 18.17
N GLY A 260 2.27 14.91 16.89
CA GLY A 260 3.57 15.41 16.42
C GLY A 260 4.04 14.79 15.11
N LEU A 261 5.34 14.82 14.87
CA LEU A 261 5.98 14.03 13.80
C LEU A 261 6.64 12.80 14.40
N THR A 262 6.31 11.62 13.90
CA THR A 262 6.96 10.36 14.28
C THR A 262 8.15 10.08 13.37
N ILE A 263 9.25 9.60 13.95
CA ILE A 263 10.44 9.12 13.24
C ILE A 263 10.48 7.59 13.31
N ALA A 264 10.17 6.94 12.19
CA ALA A 264 10.22 5.49 12.01
C ALA A 264 10.70 5.12 10.58
N PRO A 265 12.01 5.31 10.27
CA PRO A 265 12.58 5.05 8.95
C PRO A 265 12.57 3.57 8.59
N CYS A 266 12.39 3.27 7.31
CA CYS A 266 12.55 1.94 6.71
C CYS A 266 13.52 2.06 5.52
N LEU A 267 14.79 2.35 5.84
CA LEU A 267 15.81 2.63 4.84
C LEU A 267 16.37 1.32 4.25
N PRO A 268 16.69 1.30 2.94
CA PRO A 268 17.45 0.19 2.37
C PRO A 268 18.86 0.14 2.95
N ALA A 269 19.47 -1.05 2.98
CA ALA A 269 20.76 -1.30 3.63
C ALA A 269 21.90 -0.47 3.04
N HIS A 270 21.83 -0.12 1.75
CA HIS A 270 22.86 0.68 1.07
C HIS A 270 22.81 2.17 1.45
N LEU A 271 21.64 2.69 1.87
CA LEU A 271 21.48 4.11 2.22
C LEU A 271 21.91 4.35 3.67
N LYS A 272 23.21 4.61 3.86
CA LYS A 272 23.81 4.76 5.20
C LYS A 272 23.48 6.05 5.91
N LYS A 273 23.31 7.14 5.16
CA LYS A 273 23.02 8.47 5.71
C LYS A 273 22.06 9.19 4.78
N THR A 274 21.07 9.86 5.38
CA THR A 274 20.16 10.73 4.65
C THR A 274 19.72 11.89 5.54
N SER A 275 19.17 12.94 4.94
CA SER A 275 18.67 14.08 5.68
C SER A 275 17.51 14.74 4.94
N LEU A 276 16.61 15.36 5.68
CA LEU A 276 15.52 16.15 5.12
C LEU A 276 15.16 17.31 6.03
N GLN A 277 14.63 18.37 5.42
CA GLN A 277 13.96 19.45 6.13
C GLN A 277 12.46 19.26 6.01
N ARG A 278 11.74 19.23 7.13
CA ARG A 278 10.28 19.09 7.17
C ARG A 278 9.66 20.25 7.90
N VAL A 279 8.73 20.95 7.26
CA VAL A 279 7.86 21.92 7.92
C VAL A 279 6.57 21.23 8.34
N PHE A 280 6.21 21.33 9.62
CA PHE A 280 4.98 20.75 10.16
C PHE A 280 4.41 21.61 11.30
N ARG A 281 3.14 22.00 11.19
CA ARG A 281 2.45 22.88 12.15
C ARG A 281 3.28 24.12 12.52
N GLY A 282 3.88 24.76 11.51
CA GLY A 282 4.72 25.95 11.65
C GLY A 282 6.11 25.72 12.25
N ASN A 283 6.46 24.49 12.67
CA ASN A 283 7.80 24.14 13.14
C ASN A 283 8.65 23.67 11.96
N VAL A 284 9.97 23.92 12.01
CA VAL A 284 10.95 23.45 11.03
C VAL A 284 11.83 22.39 11.66
N TYR A 285 11.82 21.17 11.11
CA TYR A 285 12.65 20.07 11.58
C TYR A 285 13.77 19.82 10.58
N ARG A 286 15.02 19.92 11.04
CA ARG A 286 16.21 19.55 10.26
C ARG A 286 16.65 18.16 10.72
N ILE A 287 16.30 17.14 9.96
CA ILE A 287 16.39 15.74 10.36
C ILE A 287 17.57 15.10 9.63
N SER A 288 18.50 14.52 10.38
CA SER A 288 19.58 13.66 9.88
C SER A 288 19.35 12.24 10.36
N ILE A 289 19.45 11.26 9.47
CA ILE A 289 19.20 9.84 9.75
C ILE A 289 20.46 9.05 9.37
N GLU A 290 20.96 8.25 10.30
CA GLU A 290 22.06 7.30 10.10
C GLU A 290 21.53 5.87 10.20
N ASN A 291 21.63 5.12 9.10
CA ASN A 291 21.24 3.71 9.02
C ASN A 291 22.41 2.81 9.44
N GLN A 292 22.34 2.34 10.67
CA GLN A 292 23.25 1.40 11.31
C GLN A 292 22.80 -0.06 11.11
N GLY A 293 21.59 -0.29 10.57
CA GLY A 293 21.16 -1.56 10.00
C GLY A 293 20.86 -2.67 11.00
N GLY A 294 20.39 -2.34 12.20
CA GLY A 294 20.17 -3.36 13.23
C GLY A 294 19.64 -2.89 14.58
N LEU A 295 18.99 -1.73 14.68
CA LEU A 295 18.33 -1.35 15.93
C LEU A 295 16.86 -1.81 15.94
N ASP A 296 16.44 -2.45 17.04
CA ASP A 296 15.03 -2.79 17.28
C ASP A 296 14.14 -1.54 17.39
N ALA A 297 14.74 -0.39 17.76
CA ALA A 297 14.09 0.90 17.80
C ALA A 297 15.09 2.04 17.52
N PRO A 298 14.67 3.10 16.80
CA PRO A 298 15.52 4.24 16.49
C PRO A 298 15.92 5.02 17.75
N ALA A 299 17.20 5.38 17.87
CA ALA A 299 17.66 6.32 18.88
C ALA A 299 17.56 7.75 18.35
N ILE A 300 16.70 8.56 18.94
CA ILE A 300 16.38 9.92 18.47
C ILE A 300 16.89 10.97 19.45
N PHE A 301 17.56 11.97 18.92
CA PHE A 301 18.09 13.12 19.64
C PHE A 301 17.49 14.39 19.07
N VAL A 302 17.00 15.27 19.94
CA VAL A 302 16.49 16.61 19.60
C VAL A 302 17.37 17.63 20.29
N ASP A 303 18.00 18.51 19.51
CA ASP A 303 19.00 19.49 19.98
C ASP A 303 20.09 18.87 20.88
N GLY A 304 20.56 17.68 20.47
CA GLY A 304 21.58 16.91 21.17
C GLY A 304 21.09 16.13 22.41
N ARG A 305 19.81 16.24 22.78
CA ARG A 305 19.22 15.49 23.91
C ARG A 305 18.43 14.29 23.41
N ARG A 306 18.73 13.10 23.94
CA ARG A 306 17.95 11.90 23.63
C ARG A 306 16.52 12.07 24.15
N ILE A 307 15.53 11.73 23.33
CA ILE A 307 14.12 11.68 23.72
C ILE A 307 13.66 10.24 23.93
N GLU A 308 12.59 10.06 24.70
CA GLU A 308 11.86 8.80 24.78
C GLU A 308 10.79 8.71 23.69
N GLY A 309 10.58 7.51 23.16
CA GLY A 309 9.66 7.28 22.06
C GLY A 309 10.16 7.84 20.73
N GLN A 310 9.24 7.95 19.77
CA GLN A 310 9.54 8.29 18.38
C GLN A 310 8.92 9.61 17.90
N THR A 311 8.15 10.29 18.76
CA THR A 311 7.41 11.49 18.40
C THR A 311 8.19 12.75 18.78
N LEU A 312 8.48 13.58 17.79
CA LEU A 312 9.19 14.84 17.95
C LEU A 312 8.32 15.89 18.66
N PRO A 313 8.94 16.78 19.46
CA PRO A 313 8.22 17.83 20.19
C PRO A 313 7.61 18.86 19.23
N LEU A 314 6.48 19.43 19.65
CA LEU A 314 5.84 20.57 18.97
C LEU A 314 6.09 21.85 19.78
N GLY A 315 6.71 22.84 19.15
CA GLY A 315 6.88 24.19 19.69
C GLY A 315 5.91 25.20 19.06
N LYS A 316 6.14 26.49 19.35
CA LYS A 316 5.43 27.59 18.69
C LYS A 316 5.79 27.66 17.20
N ALA A 317 4.93 28.25 16.37
CA ALA A 317 5.26 28.49 14.97
C ALA A 317 6.58 29.29 14.85
N GLY A 318 7.44 28.88 13.91
CA GLY A 318 8.80 29.40 13.73
C GLY A 318 9.87 28.69 14.55
N THR A 319 9.52 27.76 15.44
CA THR A 319 10.53 26.96 16.18
C THR A 319 11.28 26.05 15.21
N GLU A 320 12.61 26.06 15.29
CA GLU A 320 13.48 25.13 14.59
C GLU A 320 13.98 24.04 15.53
N TRP A 321 14.02 22.80 15.05
CA TRP A 321 14.51 21.63 15.79
C TRP A 321 15.62 20.94 14.99
N ARG A 322 16.76 20.66 15.63
CA ARG A 322 17.78 19.76 15.06
C ARG A 322 17.51 18.34 15.54
N VAL A 323 17.28 17.43 14.61
CA VAL A 323 16.94 16.04 14.91
C VAL A 323 18.00 15.11 14.33
N GLU A 324 18.52 14.22 15.17
CA GLU A 324 19.45 13.16 14.76
C GLU A 324 18.82 11.82 15.12
N ALA A 325 18.65 10.95 14.14
CA ALA A 325 18.10 9.61 14.30
C ALA A 325 19.14 8.56 13.89
N LYS A 326 19.37 7.57 14.76
CA LYS A 326 20.20 6.40 14.46
C LYS A 326 19.27 5.18 14.42
N VAL A 327 19.26 4.45 13.31
CA VAL A 327 18.29 3.39 13.00
C VAL A 327 18.97 2.08 12.61
#